data_AF-E9HK41-F1
#
_entry.id   AF-E9HK41-F1
#
_cell.length_a   1.000
_cell.length_b   1.000
_cell.length_c   1.000
_cell.angle_alpha   90.00
_cell.angle_beta   90.00
_cell.angle_gamma   90.00
#
_symmetry.space_group_name_H-M   'P 1'
#
loop_
_entity.id
_entity.type
_entity.pdbx_description
1 polymer ?
#
loop_
_entity_poly.entity_id
_entity_poly.type
_entity_poly.pdbx_seq_one_letter_code
_entity_poly.pdbx_strand_id
1 'polypeptide(L)'
;MSAKEIFRYLHWTNSTSCLFAVDFGFNIVMGDPITAPDGHKAVCLDPFVSPEFDDCLVYSFGINNQWSFDEAMAQYGCHVFAFDPSMGVGHHDRSPYIHFYKLGLAGNEDLQPSGSGWNVSTASSIYQMLTRRHGDKVIDVIKMDVEFAEWQVIPQMLRSGFLADKVKQLAVEIHFKQDDPLELFQSRIGVLQQLESSSSVSNKNQSGKFVRFSSRPNLWLKRPISILGDQEEFIGLELAWYNSRFYEAAD
;
A
#
# COMPACT_ATOMS: atom_id res chain seq x y z
N MET A 1 -2.59 -2.86 -23.46
CA MET A 1 -2.08 -4.19 -23.07
C MET A 1 -3.22 -5.19 -23.19
N SER A 2 -2.96 -6.38 -23.74
CA SER A 2 -3.90 -7.51 -23.71
C SER A 2 -4.08 -8.04 -22.27
N ALA A 3 -5.14 -8.81 -22.02
CA ALA A 3 -5.40 -9.39 -20.70
C ALA A 3 -4.22 -10.24 -20.18
N LYS A 4 -3.60 -11.08 -21.03
CA LYS A 4 -2.43 -11.88 -20.64
C LYS A 4 -1.22 -11.03 -20.29
N GLU A 5 -1.00 -9.93 -20.99
CA GLU A 5 0.11 -9.00 -20.68
C GLU A 5 -0.13 -8.26 -19.37
N ILE A 6 -1.38 -7.94 -19.04
CA ILE A 6 -1.77 -7.31 -17.76
C ILE A 6 -1.38 -8.22 -16.59
N PHE A 7 -1.80 -9.48 -16.61
CA PHE A 7 -1.46 -10.40 -15.52
C PHE A 7 0.03 -10.73 -15.47
N ARG A 8 0.71 -10.85 -16.63
CA ARG A 8 2.18 -10.96 -16.64
C ARG A 8 2.86 -9.76 -15.96
N TYR A 9 2.35 -8.55 -16.16
CA TYR A 9 2.87 -7.34 -15.51
C TYR A 9 2.54 -7.30 -14.01
N LEU A 10 1.34 -7.75 -13.61
CA LEU A 10 0.95 -7.84 -12.20
C LEU A 10 1.89 -8.78 -11.43
N HIS A 11 2.17 -9.97 -11.97
CA HIS A 11 3.10 -10.95 -11.38
C HIS A 11 4.57 -10.57 -11.48
N TRP A 12 4.93 -9.56 -12.28
CA TRP A 12 6.31 -9.13 -12.42
C TRP A 12 6.79 -8.32 -11.21
N THR A 13 8.05 -8.53 -10.85
CA THR A 13 8.77 -7.76 -9.84
C THR A 13 10.25 -7.66 -10.20
N ASN A 14 10.93 -6.60 -9.76
CA ASN A 14 12.39 -6.52 -9.73
C ASN A 14 12.90 -7.01 -8.38
N SER A 15 12.79 -8.32 -8.11
CA SER A 15 13.13 -8.91 -6.80
C SER A 15 14.59 -8.72 -6.39
N THR A 16 15.48 -8.43 -7.33
CA THR A 16 16.90 -8.15 -7.06
C THR A 16 17.17 -6.69 -6.69
N SER A 17 16.17 -5.80 -6.78
CA SER A 17 16.34 -4.38 -6.44
C SER A 17 16.37 -4.08 -4.95
N CYS A 18 15.80 -4.97 -4.14
CA CYS A 18 15.96 -4.97 -2.68
C CYS A 18 16.65 -6.27 -2.27
N LEU A 19 17.88 -6.17 -1.76
CA LEU A 19 18.67 -7.34 -1.37
C LEU A 19 18.18 -7.95 -0.05
N PHE A 20 17.64 -7.12 0.84
CA PHE A 20 17.13 -7.55 2.14
C PHE A 20 15.64 -7.24 2.31
N ALA A 21 14.79 -7.89 1.51
CA ALA A 21 13.34 -7.83 1.68
C ALA A 21 12.89 -8.78 2.81
N VAL A 22 12.14 -8.26 3.78
CA VAL A 22 11.63 -9.00 4.94
C VAL A 22 10.13 -8.81 5.07
N ASP A 23 9.43 -9.88 5.41
CA ASP A 23 7.99 -9.83 5.68
C ASP A 23 7.73 -9.48 7.14
N PHE A 24 6.95 -8.42 7.36
CA PHE A 24 6.50 -7.99 8.69
C PHE A 24 5.05 -8.40 8.93
N GLY A 25 4.81 -8.92 10.13
CA GLY A 25 3.50 -9.46 10.54
C GLY A 25 3.08 -10.69 9.77
N PHE A 26 2.14 -11.46 10.32
CA PHE A 26 1.32 -12.44 9.62
C PHE A 26 0.28 -13.02 10.58
N ASN A 27 -0.76 -13.62 10.04
CA ASN A 27 -1.60 -14.61 10.72
C ASN A 27 -1.50 -15.92 9.96
N ILE A 28 -1.57 -17.05 10.67
CA ILE A 28 -1.72 -18.35 10.01
C ILE A 28 -3.21 -18.56 9.74
N VAL A 29 -3.59 -18.55 8.46
CA VAL A 29 -4.94 -18.85 8.03
C VAL A 29 -5.03 -20.35 7.75
N MET A 30 -5.94 -20.99 8.49
CA MET A 30 -6.23 -22.41 8.31
C MET A 30 -7.29 -22.55 7.21
N GLY A 31 -6.87 -22.93 6.01
CA GLY A 31 -7.75 -23.27 4.90
C GLY A 31 -7.75 -24.77 4.60
N ASP A 32 -8.72 -25.21 3.80
CA ASP A 32 -8.76 -26.53 3.16
C ASP A 32 -8.63 -26.30 1.63
N PRO A 33 -7.55 -26.73 0.96
CA PRO A 33 -6.52 -27.68 1.39
C PRO A 33 -5.20 -27.06 1.89
N ILE A 34 -5.11 -25.73 2.01
CA ILE A 34 -3.85 -25.04 2.29
C ILE A 34 -3.94 -24.25 3.61
N THR A 35 -2.97 -24.49 4.48
CA THR A 35 -2.62 -23.60 5.60
C THR A 35 -1.46 -22.69 5.16
N ALA A 36 -1.65 -21.38 5.17
CA ALA A 36 -0.61 -20.43 4.77
C ALA A 36 -0.66 -19.12 5.59
N PRO A 37 0.46 -18.38 5.66
CA PRO A 37 0.49 -17.03 6.21
C PRO A 37 -0.32 -16.05 5.37
N ASP A 38 -0.97 -15.09 6.04
CA ASP A 38 -1.71 -13.99 5.43
C ASP A 38 -1.52 -12.69 6.22
N GLY A 39 -1.80 -11.55 5.61
CA GLY A 39 -1.71 -10.21 6.22
C GLY A 39 -0.30 -9.67 6.43
N HIS A 40 0.72 -10.42 5.97
CA HIS A 40 2.12 -10.00 5.99
C HIS A 40 2.40 -9.00 4.87
N LYS A 41 3.26 -8.01 5.11
CA LYS A 41 3.70 -7.07 4.08
C LYS A 41 5.21 -7.08 3.96
N ALA A 42 5.71 -7.08 2.72
CA ALA A 42 7.14 -7.03 2.44
C ALA A 42 7.68 -5.61 2.64
N VAL A 43 8.77 -5.48 3.38
CA VAL A 43 9.50 -4.23 3.65
C VAL A 43 10.96 -4.44 3.26
N CYS A 44 11.52 -3.46 2.54
CA CYS A 44 12.92 -3.47 2.15
C CYS A 44 13.79 -2.92 3.30
N LEU A 45 14.78 -3.69 3.73
CA LEU A 45 15.74 -3.30 4.77
C LEU A 45 17.13 -2.97 4.20
N ASP A 46 17.21 -2.70 2.89
CA ASP A 46 18.43 -2.17 2.29
C ASP A 46 18.75 -0.77 2.88
N PRO A 47 20.04 -0.38 2.92
CA PRO A 47 20.44 0.96 3.35
C PRO A 47 19.64 2.08 2.65
N PHE A 48 19.50 3.22 3.34
CA PHE A 48 18.78 4.43 2.91
C PHE A 48 17.25 4.34 2.82
N VAL A 49 16.70 3.19 2.46
CA VAL A 49 15.25 2.97 2.40
C VAL A 49 14.71 2.20 3.61
N SER A 50 15.55 1.45 4.32
CA SER A 50 15.17 0.75 5.56
C SER A 50 14.51 1.70 6.57
N PRO A 51 13.45 1.26 7.26
CA PRO A 51 12.98 1.92 8.46
C PRO A 51 14.12 1.99 9.49
N GLU A 52 14.27 3.15 10.13
CA GLU A 52 15.25 3.35 11.20
C GLU A 52 14.79 2.62 12.47
N PHE A 53 15.60 1.70 12.98
CA PHE A 53 15.30 0.94 14.19
C PHE A 53 15.09 1.91 15.38
N ASP A 54 14.04 1.66 16.19
CA ASP A 54 13.64 2.51 17.33
C ASP A 54 13.28 3.98 17.02
N ASP A 55 13.23 4.41 15.75
CA ASP A 55 12.84 5.80 15.41
C ASP A 55 12.05 5.97 14.08
N CYS A 56 11.42 4.90 13.60
CA CYS A 56 10.66 4.89 12.36
C CYS A 56 9.19 5.35 12.51
N LEU A 57 8.62 5.83 11.40
CA LEU A 57 7.23 6.24 11.28
C LEU A 57 6.49 5.35 10.26
N VAL A 58 5.40 4.72 10.70
CA VAL A 58 4.57 3.84 9.87
C VAL A 58 3.14 4.32 9.83
N TYR A 59 2.56 4.40 8.64
CA TYR A 59 1.12 4.56 8.47
C TYR A 59 0.52 3.25 7.95
N SER A 60 -0.56 2.80 8.57
CA SER A 60 -1.19 1.51 8.29
C SER A 60 -2.69 1.69 8.06
N PHE A 61 -3.12 1.58 6.80
CA PHE A 61 -4.49 1.88 6.40
C PHE A 61 -5.30 0.60 6.11
N GLY A 62 -6.55 0.61 6.60
CA GLY A 62 -7.54 -0.46 6.49
C GLY A 62 -7.14 -1.72 7.24
N ILE A 63 -6.80 -1.55 8.52
CA ILE A 63 -6.28 -2.66 9.33
C ILE A 63 -7.33 -3.75 9.62
N ASN A 64 -8.63 -3.44 9.61
CA ASN A 64 -9.74 -4.37 9.84
C ASN A 64 -9.53 -5.35 11.01
N ASN A 65 -9.07 -4.85 12.16
CA ASN A 65 -8.68 -5.64 13.35
C ASN A 65 -7.48 -6.61 13.15
N GLN A 66 -6.78 -6.56 12.03
CA GLN A 66 -5.57 -7.32 11.75
C GLN A 66 -4.32 -6.53 12.17
N TRP A 67 -3.91 -6.73 13.42
CA TRP A 67 -2.83 -5.96 14.05
C TRP A 67 -1.42 -6.53 13.85
N SER A 68 -1.27 -7.70 13.24
CA SER A 68 0.01 -8.44 13.25
C SER A 68 1.16 -7.69 12.56
N PHE A 69 0.89 -6.98 11.46
CA PHE A 69 1.87 -6.08 10.83
C PHE A 69 2.21 -4.89 11.75
N ASP A 70 1.19 -4.24 12.30
CA ASP A 70 1.35 -3.07 13.17
C ASP A 70 2.16 -3.41 14.43
N GLU A 71 1.91 -4.57 15.03
CA GLU A 71 2.63 -5.09 16.19
C GLU A 71 4.07 -5.46 15.86
N ALA A 72 4.33 -6.06 14.68
CA ALA A 72 5.69 -6.35 14.23
C ALA A 72 6.52 -5.07 14.00
N MET A 73 5.93 -4.03 13.39
CA MET A 73 6.59 -2.74 13.19
C MET A 73 6.80 -1.99 14.51
N ALA A 74 5.84 -2.06 15.44
CA ALA A 74 6.01 -1.51 16.79
C ALA A 74 7.10 -2.23 17.58
N GLN A 75 7.22 -3.56 17.43
CA GLN A 75 8.30 -4.35 18.04
C GLN A 75 9.67 -4.01 17.43
N TYR A 76 9.72 -3.62 16.16
CA TYR A 76 10.90 -3.06 15.51
C TYR A 76 11.24 -1.64 16.01
N GLY A 77 10.35 -1.03 16.80
CA GLY A 77 10.55 0.28 17.41
C GLY A 77 9.88 1.44 16.66
N CYS A 78 9.02 1.17 15.68
CA CYS A 78 8.31 2.23 14.96
C CYS A 78 7.12 2.79 15.74
N HIS A 79 6.87 4.08 15.57
CA HIS A 79 5.55 4.66 15.84
C HIS A 79 4.61 4.37 14.67
N VAL A 80 3.59 3.56 14.94
CA VAL A 80 2.57 3.12 13.98
C VAL A 80 1.29 3.92 14.19
N PHE A 81 0.85 4.61 13.13
CA PHE A 81 -0.45 5.25 13.05
C PHE A 81 -1.35 4.36 12.19
N ALA A 82 -2.30 3.70 12.83
CA ALA A 82 -3.22 2.77 12.21
C ALA A 82 -4.57 3.45 11.95
N PHE A 83 -5.19 3.15 10.82
CA PHE A 83 -6.36 3.85 10.31
C PHE A 83 -7.41 2.87 9.79
N ASP A 84 -8.63 2.95 10.32
CA ASP A 84 -9.76 2.20 9.76
C ASP A 84 -11.09 2.85 10.19
N PRO A 85 -11.93 3.33 9.26
CA PRO A 85 -13.21 3.94 9.62
C PRO A 85 -14.30 2.90 9.97
N SER A 86 -14.10 1.62 9.65
CA SER A 86 -15.10 0.56 9.70
C SER A 86 -15.12 -0.24 11.02
N MET A 87 -14.04 -0.21 11.80
CA MET A 87 -13.86 -1.06 13.00
C MET A 87 -14.85 -0.83 14.15
N GLY A 88 -15.77 0.13 14.06
CA GLY A 88 -16.79 0.39 15.07
C GLY A 88 -16.27 0.98 16.39
N VAL A 89 -14.96 1.19 16.54
CA VAL A 89 -14.31 1.79 17.72
C VAL A 89 -13.82 3.21 17.43
N GLY A 90 -13.71 4.05 18.47
CA GLY A 90 -13.16 5.41 18.36
C GLY A 90 -11.64 5.44 18.27
N HIS A 91 -11.08 6.62 18.01
CA HIS A 91 -9.63 6.85 18.07
C HIS A 91 -9.10 6.50 19.47
N HIS A 92 -7.99 5.77 19.55
CA HIS A 92 -7.37 5.37 20.82
C HIS A 92 -5.91 4.97 20.61
N ASP A 93 -5.10 5.07 21.65
CA ASP A 93 -3.77 4.47 21.65
C ASP A 93 -3.90 3.00 22.07
N ARG A 94 -3.49 2.07 21.19
CA ARG A 94 -3.48 0.62 21.47
C ARG A 94 -2.28 0.26 22.33
N SER A 95 -1.16 0.95 22.13
CA SER A 95 0.07 0.84 22.91
C SER A 95 0.83 2.19 22.85
N PRO A 96 1.96 2.35 23.56
CA PRO A 96 2.81 3.53 23.42
C PRO A 96 3.33 3.78 21.99
N TYR A 97 3.37 2.74 21.15
CA TYR A 97 3.88 2.78 19.78
C TYR A 97 2.78 2.65 18.72
N ILE A 98 1.58 2.17 19.07
CA ILE A 98 0.48 1.95 18.11
C ILE A 98 -0.69 2.85 18.45
N HIS A 99 -1.09 3.65 17.47
CA HIS A 99 -2.12 4.66 17.64
C HIS A 99 -3.19 4.55 16.57
N PHE A 100 -4.41 4.27 17.00
CA PHE A 100 -5.52 4.01 16.10
C PHE A 100 -6.39 5.25 15.86
N TYR A 101 -6.78 5.43 14.60
CA TYR A 101 -7.70 6.45 14.16
C TYR A 101 -8.86 5.84 13.37
N LYS A 102 -10.09 6.18 13.79
CA LYS A 102 -11.31 5.91 13.02
C LYS A 102 -11.43 6.86 11.82
N LEU A 103 -10.57 6.67 10.83
CA LEU A 103 -10.40 7.53 9.66
C LEU A 103 -9.97 6.66 8.48
N GLY A 104 -10.51 6.90 7.28
CA GLY A 104 -10.13 6.20 6.05
C GLY A 104 -9.38 7.10 5.07
N LEU A 105 -8.77 6.50 4.06
CA LEU A 105 -8.20 7.22 2.91
C LEU A 105 -9.25 7.52 1.85
N ALA A 106 -9.14 8.68 1.22
CA ALA A 106 -9.94 9.05 0.06
C ALA A 106 -9.10 9.71 -1.03
N GLY A 107 -9.48 9.46 -2.29
CA GLY A 107 -8.92 10.17 -3.45
C GLY A 107 -9.47 11.59 -3.62
N ASN A 108 -10.50 11.95 -2.85
CA ASN A 108 -11.04 13.30 -2.75
C ASN A 108 -11.82 13.43 -1.41
N GLU A 109 -11.48 14.42 -0.61
CA GLU A 109 -12.16 14.72 0.67
C GLU A 109 -13.61 15.19 0.50
N ASP A 110 -13.93 15.80 -0.64
CA ASP A 110 -15.29 16.29 -0.94
C ASP A 110 -16.23 15.14 -1.34
N LEU A 111 -15.68 13.99 -1.73
CA LEU A 111 -16.43 12.82 -2.13
C LEU A 111 -16.46 11.82 -0.97
N GLN A 112 -17.40 12.05 -0.05
CA GLN A 112 -17.69 11.06 0.97
C GLN A 112 -18.10 9.73 0.32
N PRO A 113 -17.61 8.57 0.79
CA PRO A 113 -18.00 7.29 0.26
C PRO A 113 -19.51 7.14 0.47
N SER A 114 -20.25 7.15 -0.65
CA SER A 114 -21.71 7.33 -0.63
C SER A 114 -22.37 6.30 0.29
N GLY A 115 -23.07 6.78 1.31
CA GLY A 115 -23.88 5.94 2.22
C GLY A 115 -23.12 5.24 3.36
N SER A 116 -21.79 5.36 3.47
CA SER A 116 -21.02 4.69 4.53
C SER A 116 -21.03 5.42 5.89
N GLY A 117 -21.15 6.75 5.88
CA GLY A 117 -20.94 7.59 7.06
C GLY A 117 -19.51 7.56 7.61
N TRP A 118 -18.57 7.01 6.84
CA TRP A 118 -17.16 6.95 7.22
C TRP A 118 -16.50 8.32 7.15
N ASN A 119 -15.69 8.64 8.16
CA ASN A 119 -14.81 9.79 8.08
C ASN A 119 -13.60 9.40 7.22
N VAL A 120 -13.35 10.15 6.15
CA VAL A 120 -12.24 9.91 5.23
C VAL A 120 -11.48 11.20 4.94
N SER A 121 -10.20 11.07 4.61
CA SER A 121 -9.35 12.21 4.23
C SER A 121 -8.25 11.79 3.25
N THR A 122 -7.65 12.76 2.56
CA THR A 122 -6.47 12.51 1.75
C THR A 122 -5.26 12.22 2.64
N ALA A 123 -4.27 11.50 2.10
CA ALA A 123 -3.06 11.17 2.87
C ALA A 123 -2.32 12.43 3.36
N SER A 124 -2.30 13.50 2.56
CA SER A 124 -1.68 14.79 2.92
C SER A 124 -2.36 15.46 4.11
N SER A 125 -3.70 15.49 4.14
CA SER A 125 -4.46 16.05 5.27
C SER A 125 -4.30 15.21 6.54
N ILE A 126 -4.28 13.88 6.42
CA ILE A 126 -3.98 12.97 7.53
C ILE A 126 -2.58 13.24 8.09
N TYR A 127 -1.58 13.39 7.21
CA TYR A 127 -0.23 13.75 7.61
C TYR A 127 -0.17 15.08 8.36
N GLN A 128 -0.80 16.13 7.81
CA GLN A 128 -0.85 17.45 8.44
C GLN A 128 -1.53 17.43 9.81
N MET A 129 -2.62 16.68 9.96
CA MET A 129 -3.30 16.48 11.24
C MET A 129 -2.34 15.87 12.29
N LEU A 130 -1.48 14.95 11.87
CA LEU A 130 -0.60 14.17 12.73
C LEU A 130 0.80 14.76 12.91
N THR A 131 1.15 15.82 12.18
CA THR A 131 2.43 16.55 12.34
C THR A 131 2.66 16.97 13.80
N ARG A 132 1.61 17.22 14.59
CA ARG A 132 1.75 17.54 16.03
C ARG A 132 2.21 16.35 16.88
N ARG A 133 2.11 15.12 16.39
CA ARG A 133 2.45 13.89 17.12
C ARG A 133 3.80 13.32 16.72
N HIS A 134 4.17 13.39 15.44
CA HIS A 134 5.43 12.82 14.93
C HIS A 134 6.37 13.85 14.28
N GLY A 135 5.96 15.13 14.19
CA GLY A 135 6.75 16.19 13.57
C GLY A 135 6.67 16.20 12.04
N ASP A 136 7.71 16.72 11.39
CA ASP A 136 7.84 16.73 9.92
C ASP A 136 8.70 15.54 9.43
N LYS A 137 8.47 14.35 10.01
CA LYS A 137 9.21 13.13 9.67
C LYS A 137 8.75 12.53 8.34
N VAL A 138 9.67 11.96 7.57
CA VAL A 138 9.33 11.12 6.42
C VAL A 138 8.72 9.82 6.95
N ILE A 139 7.68 9.32 6.29
CA ILE A 139 7.07 8.02 6.59
C ILE A 139 7.96 6.93 5.99
N ASP A 140 8.44 6.02 6.82
CA ASP A 140 9.28 4.90 6.39
C ASP A 140 8.46 3.88 5.61
N VAL A 141 7.29 3.51 6.10
CA VAL A 141 6.41 2.54 5.45
C VAL A 141 4.96 3.00 5.50
N ILE A 142 4.30 2.98 4.33
CA ILE A 142 2.85 2.95 4.24
C ILE A 142 2.41 1.52 3.93
N LYS A 143 1.68 0.90 4.85
CA LYS A 143 0.81 -0.25 4.56
C LYS A 143 -0.55 0.27 4.09
N MET A 144 -1.08 -0.31 3.02
CA MET A 144 -2.40 0.02 2.50
C MET A 144 -3.15 -1.23 2.05
N ASP A 145 -4.33 -1.43 2.63
CA ASP A 145 -5.30 -2.42 2.20
C ASP A 145 -6.66 -1.76 2.44
N VAL A 146 -7.25 -1.17 1.39
CA VAL A 146 -8.38 -0.23 1.54
C VAL A 146 -9.56 -0.59 0.64
N GLU A 147 -9.64 -1.85 0.23
CA GLU A 147 -10.75 -2.45 -0.49
C GLU A 147 -11.21 -1.62 -1.69
N PHE A 148 -10.48 -1.72 -2.80
CA PHE A 148 -10.73 -1.04 -4.09
C PHE A 148 -10.46 0.46 -4.11
N ALA A 149 -10.33 1.12 -2.95
CA ALA A 149 -10.03 2.55 -2.90
C ALA A 149 -8.61 2.87 -3.38
N GLU A 150 -7.72 1.87 -3.53
CA GLU A 150 -6.33 2.02 -3.99
C GLU A 150 -6.28 2.81 -5.31
N TRP A 151 -7.23 2.54 -6.21
CA TRP A 151 -7.31 3.12 -7.54
C TRP A 151 -7.72 4.60 -7.55
N GLN A 152 -8.18 5.14 -6.44
CA GLN A 152 -8.46 6.57 -6.27
C GLN A 152 -7.40 7.26 -5.41
N VAL A 153 -6.92 6.58 -4.36
CA VAL A 153 -5.97 7.15 -3.40
C VAL A 153 -4.56 7.23 -3.97
N ILE A 154 -4.05 6.18 -4.65
CA ILE A 154 -2.68 6.19 -5.20
C ILE A 154 -2.49 7.32 -6.22
N PRO A 155 -3.39 7.52 -7.21
CA PRO A 155 -3.28 8.66 -8.13
C PRO A 155 -3.35 10.00 -7.42
N GLN A 156 -4.14 10.14 -6.36
CA GLN A 156 -4.22 11.38 -5.59
C GLN A 156 -2.91 11.65 -4.84
N MET A 157 -2.32 10.63 -4.20
CA MET A 157 -1.06 10.75 -3.48
C MET A 157 0.12 11.01 -4.42
N LEU A 158 0.08 10.47 -5.66
CA LEU A 158 1.02 10.81 -6.72
C LEU A 158 0.89 12.27 -7.16
N ARG A 159 -0.33 12.71 -7.51
CA ARG A 159 -0.59 14.07 -8.01
C ARG A 159 -0.29 15.16 -6.98
N SER A 160 -0.50 14.88 -5.71
CA SER A 160 -0.23 15.83 -4.62
C SER A 160 1.25 15.93 -4.25
N GLY A 161 2.11 15.07 -4.79
CA GLY A 161 3.52 14.96 -4.40
C GLY A 161 3.76 14.18 -3.11
N PHE A 162 2.70 13.79 -2.40
CA PHE A 162 2.80 13.13 -1.09
C PHE A 162 3.68 11.88 -1.10
N LEU A 163 3.47 10.96 -2.05
CA LEU A 163 4.30 9.76 -2.18
C LEU A 163 5.77 10.10 -2.45
N ALA A 164 5.99 11.10 -3.29
CA ALA A 164 7.30 11.50 -3.74
C ALA A 164 8.14 12.12 -2.62
N ASP A 165 7.50 12.91 -1.74
CA ASP A 165 8.17 13.78 -0.78
C ASP A 165 8.15 13.23 0.65
N LYS A 166 7.16 12.38 1.00
CA LYS A 166 6.92 11.96 2.38
C LYS A 166 6.97 10.44 2.62
N VAL A 167 7.24 9.62 1.60
CA VAL A 167 7.12 8.16 1.74
C VAL A 167 8.34 7.44 1.18
N LYS A 168 9.08 6.70 2.03
CA LYS A 168 10.19 5.84 1.61
C LYS A 168 9.70 4.55 0.96
N GLN A 169 8.72 3.88 1.56
CA GLN A 169 8.22 2.60 1.08
C GLN A 169 6.70 2.52 1.11
N LEU A 170 6.16 1.80 0.14
CA LEU A 170 4.74 1.57 -0.04
C LEU A 170 4.51 0.06 -0.18
N ALA A 171 3.69 -0.52 0.69
CA ALA A 171 3.23 -1.90 0.63
C ALA A 171 1.71 -1.93 0.55
N VAL A 172 1.16 -2.43 -0.56
CA VAL A 172 -0.26 -2.31 -0.90
C VAL A 172 -0.81 -3.66 -1.31
N GLU A 173 -1.98 -4.01 -0.76
CA GLU A 173 -2.83 -5.01 -1.40
C GLU A 173 -3.75 -4.33 -2.41
N ILE A 174 -3.57 -4.66 -3.70
CA ILE A 174 -4.39 -4.09 -4.77
C ILE A 174 -5.56 -5.01 -5.12
N HIS A 175 -6.75 -4.43 -5.26
CA HIS A 175 -8.00 -5.19 -5.45
C HIS A 175 -8.62 -4.97 -6.84
N PHE A 176 -8.98 -6.05 -7.53
CA PHE A 176 -9.74 -6.04 -8.78
C PHE A 176 -11.08 -6.76 -8.62
N LYS A 177 -12.04 -6.47 -9.50
CA LYS A 177 -13.24 -7.31 -9.64
C LYS A 177 -13.04 -8.27 -10.80
N GLN A 178 -13.52 -9.49 -10.63
CA GLN A 178 -13.41 -10.56 -11.62
C GLN A 178 -14.15 -10.24 -12.94
N ASP A 179 -15.15 -9.35 -12.87
CA ASP A 179 -16.00 -8.91 -13.97
C ASP A 179 -15.65 -7.52 -14.52
N ASP A 180 -14.59 -6.88 -14.01
CA ASP A 180 -14.14 -5.58 -14.54
C ASP A 180 -13.78 -5.69 -16.03
N PRO A 181 -14.19 -4.72 -16.88
CA PRO A 181 -13.87 -4.74 -18.30
C PRO A 181 -12.37 -4.51 -18.54
N LEU A 182 -11.87 -4.94 -19.70
CA LEU A 182 -10.45 -4.85 -20.05
C LEU A 182 -9.92 -3.42 -19.95
N GLU A 183 -10.72 -2.42 -20.32
CA GLU A 183 -10.37 -1.00 -20.26
C GLU A 183 -10.12 -0.54 -18.82
N LEU A 184 -10.88 -1.07 -17.85
CA LEU A 184 -10.70 -0.74 -16.44
C LEU A 184 -9.43 -1.37 -15.88
N PHE A 185 -9.15 -2.63 -16.24
CA PHE A 185 -7.86 -3.25 -15.93
C PHE A 185 -6.70 -2.45 -16.52
N GLN A 186 -6.78 -2.06 -17.79
CA GLN A 186 -5.75 -1.24 -18.45
C GLN A 186 -5.53 0.09 -17.74
N SER A 187 -6.61 0.78 -17.36
CA SER A 187 -6.54 2.04 -16.61
C SER A 187 -5.81 1.88 -15.26
N ARG A 188 -6.15 0.82 -14.52
CA ARG A 188 -5.51 0.49 -13.22
C ARG A 188 -4.04 0.11 -13.38
N ILE A 189 -3.68 -0.65 -14.41
CA ILE A 189 -2.28 -0.91 -14.74
C ILE A 189 -1.55 0.39 -15.08
N GLY A 190 -2.20 1.32 -15.76
CA GLY A 190 -1.66 2.65 -16.03
C GLY A 190 -1.30 3.42 -14.75
N VAL A 191 -2.05 3.25 -13.66
CA VAL A 191 -1.72 3.85 -12.35
C VAL A 191 -0.43 3.26 -11.79
N LEU A 192 -0.28 1.93 -11.80
CA LEU A 192 0.94 1.26 -11.32
C LEU A 192 2.16 1.65 -12.18
N GLN A 193 1.97 1.75 -13.50
CA GLN A 193 3.04 2.18 -14.40
C GLN A 193 3.46 3.64 -14.15
N GLN A 194 2.52 4.52 -13.82
CA GLN A 194 2.84 5.91 -13.43
C GLN A 194 3.62 5.97 -12.12
N LEU A 195 3.21 5.17 -11.12
CA LEU A 195 3.93 4.99 -9.86
C LEU A 195 5.39 4.57 -10.09
N GLU A 196 5.60 3.63 -11.01
CA GLU A 196 6.92 3.04 -11.30
C GLU A 196 7.78 3.83 -12.29
N SER A 197 7.17 4.73 -13.07
CA SER A 197 7.89 5.47 -14.10
C SER A 197 9.02 6.34 -13.53
N SER A 198 10.15 6.42 -14.24
CA SER A 198 11.32 7.22 -13.86
C SER A 198 11.34 8.64 -14.47
N SER A 199 10.29 9.03 -15.20
CA SER A 199 10.16 10.21 -16.09
C SER A 199 11.09 10.23 -17.31
N SER A 200 10.50 10.11 -18.51
CA SER A 200 11.03 10.69 -19.77
C SER A 200 9.92 10.95 -20.79
N VAL A 201 8.73 11.42 -20.39
CA VAL A 201 7.74 11.98 -21.34
C VAL A 201 6.96 13.14 -20.70
N SER A 202 7.33 14.35 -21.12
CA SER A 202 6.59 15.65 -21.14
C SER A 202 5.95 16.26 -19.88
N ASN A 203 5.94 15.67 -18.67
CA ASN A 203 5.55 16.41 -17.45
C ASN A 203 6.36 15.95 -16.23
N LYS A 204 7.36 16.75 -15.83
CA LYS A 204 8.27 16.50 -14.69
C LYS A 204 7.59 16.28 -13.32
N ASN A 205 6.28 16.54 -13.20
CA ASN A 205 5.57 16.55 -11.92
C ASN A 205 4.67 15.32 -11.66
N GLN A 206 4.77 14.23 -12.43
CA GLN A 206 3.84 13.09 -12.28
C GLN A 206 4.47 11.69 -12.18
N SER A 207 5.79 11.52 -12.27
CA SER A 207 6.41 10.19 -12.10
C SER A 207 6.69 9.86 -10.64
N GLY A 208 6.25 8.69 -10.18
CA GLY A 208 6.44 8.25 -8.80
C GLY A 208 7.88 7.87 -8.45
N LYS A 209 8.66 7.33 -9.39
CA LYS A 209 10.01 6.76 -9.15
C LYS A 209 10.03 5.66 -8.07
N PHE A 210 8.97 4.89 -7.97
CA PHE A 210 8.92 3.73 -7.07
C PHE A 210 9.43 2.48 -7.78
N VAL A 211 10.32 1.73 -7.15
CA VAL A 211 10.86 0.49 -7.68
C VAL A 211 10.16 -0.69 -7.01
N ARG A 212 9.45 -1.49 -7.80
CA ARG A 212 8.74 -2.67 -7.29
C ARG A 212 9.74 -3.78 -6.99
N PHE A 213 9.83 -4.19 -5.72
CA PHE A 213 10.70 -5.28 -5.28
C PHE A 213 9.92 -6.53 -4.85
N SER A 214 8.61 -6.41 -4.60
CA SER A 214 7.74 -7.55 -4.31
C SER A 214 6.44 -7.48 -5.12
N SER A 215 6.01 -8.64 -5.63
CA SER A 215 4.67 -8.88 -6.15
C SER A 215 4.26 -10.30 -5.79
N ARG A 216 3.23 -10.46 -4.97
CA ARG A 216 2.76 -11.77 -4.47
C ARG A 216 1.24 -11.85 -4.57
N PRO A 217 0.67 -12.90 -5.17
CA PRO A 217 -0.78 -13.03 -5.20
C PRO A 217 -1.36 -13.34 -3.82
N ASN A 218 -2.52 -12.76 -3.49
CA ASN A 218 -3.28 -13.19 -2.32
C ASN A 218 -3.97 -14.52 -2.65
N LEU A 219 -3.57 -15.59 -1.96
CA LEU A 219 -4.04 -16.95 -2.19
C LEU A 219 -5.57 -17.10 -2.04
N TRP A 220 -6.22 -16.24 -1.24
CA TRP A 220 -7.66 -16.30 -0.93
C TRP A 220 -8.51 -15.57 -1.97
N LEU A 221 -7.88 -14.82 -2.86
CA LEU A 221 -8.51 -14.01 -3.90
C LEU A 221 -8.32 -14.59 -5.30
N LYS A 222 -8.23 -15.91 -5.43
CA LYS A 222 -8.26 -16.59 -6.73
C LYS A 222 -9.69 -16.71 -7.26
N ARG A 223 -9.96 -16.24 -8.48
CA ARG A 223 -11.30 -16.22 -9.11
C ARG A 223 -11.19 -16.47 -10.63
N PRO A 224 -12.26 -16.98 -11.29
CA PRO A 224 -12.34 -16.96 -12.75
C PRO A 224 -12.50 -15.52 -13.26
N ILE A 225 -11.62 -15.09 -14.18
CA ILE A 225 -11.59 -13.70 -14.66
C ILE A 225 -12.21 -13.58 -16.06
N SER A 226 -13.19 -12.69 -16.22
CA SER A 226 -13.95 -12.52 -17.47
C SER A 226 -13.07 -12.18 -18.67
N ILE A 227 -12.10 -11.27 -18.50
CA ILE A 227 -11.19 -10.82 -19.57
C ILE A 227 -10.16 -11.88 -19.99
N LEU A 228 -10.08 -12.99 -19.26
CA LEU A 228 -9.25 -14.16 -19.58
C LEU A 228 -10.09 -15.35 -20.09
N GLY A 229 -11.38 -15.16 -20.34
CA GLY A 229 -12.27 -16.26 -20.71
C GLY A 229 -12.48 -17.24 -19.56
N ASP A 230 -12.68 -16.71 -18.35
CA ASP A 230 -12.93 -17.44 -17.10
C ASP A 230 -11.80 -18.37 -16.64
N GLN A 231 -10.58 -18.15 -17.15
CA GLN A 231 -9.38 -18.74 -16.58
C GLN A 231 -9.21 -18.24 -15.13
N GLU A 232 -8.87 -19.15 -14.22
CA GLU A 232 -8.58 -18.79 -12.82
C GLU A 232 -7.31 -17.95 -12.71
N GLU A 233 -7.41 -16.85 -11.98
CA GLU A 233 -6.32 -15.94 -11.68
C GLU A 233 -6.62 -15.12 -10.41
N PHE A 234 -5.66 -14.36 -9.89
CA PHE A 234 -5.82 -13.63 -8.64
C PHE A 234 -6.37 -12.20 -8.84
N ILE A 235 -7.42 -11.85 -8.09
CA ILE A 235 -7.99 -10.48 -8.05
C ILE A 235 -7.41 -9.62 -6.92
N GLY A 236 -6.53 -10.18 -6.09
CA GLY A 236 -5.81 -9.48 -5.04
C GLY A 236 -4.31 -9.79 -5.11
N LEU A 237 -3.46 -8.76 -5.02
CA LEU A 237 -2.01 -8.92 -5.01
C LEU A 237 -1.36 -7.99 -3.98
N GLU A 238 -0.43 -8.56 -3.22
CA GLU A 238 0.46 -7.91 -2.29
C GLU A 238 1.69 -7.38 -3.02
N LEU A 239 1.71 -6.07 -3.25
CA LEU A 239 2.79 -5.39 -3.96
C LEU A 239 3.59 -4.52 -2.99
N ALA A 240 4.90 -4.46 -3.17
CA ALA A 240 5.76 -3.58 -2.40
C ALA A 240 6.77 -2.84 -3.27
N TRP A 241 6.96 -1.57 -2.95
CA TRP A 241 7.87 -0.66 -3.62
C TRP A 241 8.68 0.16 -2.61
N TYR A 242 9.90 0.52 -2.99
CA TYR A 242 10.64 1.61 -2.36
C TYR A 242 10.74 2.80 -3.31
N ASN A 243 10.81 4.00 -2.76
CA ASN A 243 10.96 5.24 -3.51
C ASN A 243 12.45 5.49 -3.77
N SER A 244 12.86 5.45 -5.05
CA SER A 244 14.27 5.54 -5.42
C SER A 244 14.90 6.90 -5.10
N ARG A 245 14.09 7.94 -4.87
CA ARG A 245 14.58 9.28 -4.48
C ARG A 245 15.32 9.25 -3.14
N PHE A 246 14.94 8.35 -2.24
CA PHE A 246 15.64 8.18 -0.96
C PHE A 246 16.86 7.26 -1.08
N TYR A 247 16.98 6.52 -2.18
CA TYR A 247 18.14 5.70 -2.49
C TYR A 247 19.27 6.52 -3.14
N GLU A 248 18.93 7.48 -4.00
CA GLU A 248 19.89 8.32 -4.75
C GLU A 248 20.39 9.56 -3.97
N ALA A 249 19.75 9.95 -2.86
CA ALA A 249 20.15 11.13 -2.07
C ALA A 249 21.43 10.92 -1.22
N ALA A 250 22.12 9.81 -1.41
CA ALA A 250 23.31 9.40 -0.67
C ALA A 250 24.64 9.68 -1.39
N ASP A 251 24.60 10.29 -2.59
CA ASP A 251 25.78 10.72 -3.36
C ASP A 251 26.03 12.24 -3.28
#